data_AF-A0A1T2X1C1-F1
#
_entry.id   AF-A0A1T2X1C1-F1
#
_cell.length_a   1.000
_cell.length_b   1.000
_cell.length_c   1.000
_cell.angle_alpha   90.00
_cell.angle_beta   90.00
_cell.angle_gamma   90.00
#
_symmetry.space_group_name_H-M   'P 1'
#
loop_
_entity.id
_entity.type
_entity.pdbx_description
1 polymer ?
#
loop_
_entity_poly.entity_id
_entity_poly.type
_entity_poly.pdbx_seq_one_letter_code
_entity_poly.pdbx_strand_id
1 'polypeptide(L)'
;MKKIYLPFLLCFFLIGCSSAKMEKPESPEELAHIMKLALSNGDYSKFNSYLTEPKKGLISMDQFKELSKITTAGTEYRTYSYIKMENGKVLLLEIIKDIPSEDYKVQRVIEVPEEIKNIFDNNL
;
A
#
# COMPACT_ATOMS: atom_id res chain seq x y z
N MET A 1 -14.82 -12.91 64.54
CA MET A 1 -14.56 -13.63 63.27
C MET A 1 -14.54 -12.60 62.14
N LYS A 2 -13.36 -12.32 61.58
CA LYS A 2 -13.14 -11.32 60.53
C LYS A 2 -13.68 -11.87 59.20
N LYS A 3 -14.61 -11.17 58.55
CA LYS A 3 -14.98 -11.43 57.15
C LYS A 3 -14.44 -10.29 56.30
N ILE A 4 -13.34 -10.59 55.61
CA ILE A 4 -12.72 -9.74 54.60
C ILE A 4 -13.61 -9.82 53.36
N TYR A 5 -14.21 -8.70 52.95
CA TYR A 5 -14.94 -8.59 51.70
C TYR A 5 -14.02 -7.98 50.64
N LEU A 6 -13.46 -8.90 49.82
CA LEU A 6 -13.25 -8.85 48.38
C LEU A 6 -13.06 -7.46 47.72
N PRO A 7 -11.86 -7.11 47.22
CA PRO A 7 -11.68 -5.95 46.36
C PRO A 7 -12.14 -6.33 44.93
N PHE A 8 -13.37 -5.95 44.59
CA PHE A 8 -13.90 -6.02 43.21
C PHE A 8 -13.53 -4.73 42.45
N LEU A 9 -12.24 -4.42 42.31
CA LEU A 9 -11.78 -3.20 41.63
C LEU A 9 -10.46 -3.37 40.87
N LEU A 10 -10.23 -4.55 40.29
CA LEU A 10 -9.00 -4.84 39.55
C LEU A 10 -9.22 -5.61 38.23
N CYS A 11 -10.35 -5.38 37.55
CA CYS A 11 -10.63 -6.05 36.26
C CYS A 11 -10.81 -5.09 35.05
N PHE A 12 -10.63 -3.77 35.21
CA PHE A 12 -10.88 -2.82 34.10
C PHE A 12 -9.65 -2.45 33.25
N PHE A 13 -8.47 -3.04 33.49
CA PHE A 13 -7.25 -2.69 32.73
C PHE A 13 -6.89 -3.65 31.58
N LEU A 14 -7.81 -4.55 31.18
CA LEU A 14 -7.59 -5.45 30.04
C LEU A 14 -8.43 -5.05 28.81
N ILE A 15 -8.52 -3.75 28.51
CA ILE A 15 -8.82 -3.35 27.12
C ILE A 15 -7.53 -3.60 26.35
N GLY A 16 -7.41 -4.83 25.88
CA GLY A 16 -6.28 -5.30 25.10
C GLY A 16 -6.00 -4.32 23.98
N CYS A 17 -4.73 -3.98 23.85
CA CYS A 17 -4.17 -3.40 22.64
C CYS A 17 -4.33 -4.47 21.55
N SER A 18 -5.51 -4.56 20.93
CA SER A 18 -5.67 -5.35 19.72
C SER A 18 -4.92 -4.58 18.65
N SER A 19 -3.63 -4.88 18.50
CA SER A 19 -2.92 -4.53 17.27
C SER A 19 -3.73 -5.15 16.15
N ALA A 20 -4.53 -4.33 15.46
CA ALA A 20 -5.29 -4.75 14.30
C ALA A 20 -4.29 -5.44 13.38
N LYS A 21 -4.48 -6.75 13.14
CA LYS A 21 -3.67 -7.46 12.14
C LYS A 21 -3.96 -6.77 10.82
N MET A 22 -3.02 -5.96 10.34
CA MET A 22 -3.05 -5.51 8.97
C MET A 22 -2.93 -6.78 8.12
N GLU A 23 -3.99 -7.05 7.38
CA GLU A 23 -3.99 -8.11 6.38
C GLU A 23 -2.90 -7.79 5.36
N LYS A 24 -1.99 -8.74 5.19
CA LYS A 24 -0.84 -8.60 4.31
C LYS A 24 -1.35 -8.86 2.88
N PRO A 25 -1.19 -7.93 1.95
CA PRO A 25 -1.60 -8.16 0.56
C PRO A 25 -0.80 -9.32 -0.03
N GLU A 26 -1.49 -10.18 -0.77
CA GLU A 26 -0.95 -11.35 -1.44
C GLU A 26 -0.36 -11.01 -2.81
N SER A 27 -0.76 -9.88 -3.40
CA SER A 27 -0.21 -9.39 -4.67
C SER A 27 -0.07 -7.85 -4.75
N PRO A 28 0.72 -7.33 -5.71
CA PRO A 28 0.81 -5.90 -6.00
C PRO A 28 -0.54 -5.26 -6.35
N GLU A 29 -1.40 -5.98 -7.07
CA GLU A 29 -2.74 -5.52 -7.44
C GLU A 29 -3.64 -5.39 -6.21
N GLU A 30 -3.55 -6.34 -5.28
CA GLU A 30 -4.29 -6.28 -4.03
C GLU A 30 -3.83 -5.10 -3.16
N LEU A 31 -2.52 -4.88 -3.05
CA LEU A 31 -1.97 -3.71 -2.36
C LEU A 31 -2.49 -2.40 -3.00
N ALA A 32 -2.46 -2.28 -4.33
CA ALA A 32 -2.98 -1.11 -5.03
C ALA A 32 -4.49 -0.92 -4.80
N HIS A 33 -5.25 -2.02 -4.75
CA HIS A 33 -6.67 -2.00 -4.42
C HIS A 33 -6.91 -1.47 -3.00
N ILE A 34 -6.18 -1.98 -2.01
CA ILE A 34 -6.29 -1.54 -0.61
C ILE A 34 -5.94 -0.05 -0.48
N MET A 35 -4.90 0.42 -1.15
CA MET A 35 -4.53 1.85 -1.15
C MET A 35 -5.62 2.73 -1.78
N LYS A 36 -6.23 2.30 -2.89
CA LYS A 36 -7.39 3.00 -3.49
C LYS A 36 -8.60 3.03 -2.56
N LEU A 37 -8.87 1.92 -1.86
CA LEU A 37 -9.96 1.86 -0.89
C LEU A 37 -9.72 2.81 0.29
N ALA A 38 -8.48 2.89 0.79
CA ALA A 38 -8.10 3.83 1.83
C ALA A 38 -8.35 5.28 1.38
N LEU A 39 -7.95 5.65 0.15
CA LEU A 39 -8.26 6.96 -0.44
C LEU A 39 -9.77 7.23 -0.51
N SER A 40 -10.53 6.25 -1.02
CA SER A 40 -11.99 6.38 -1.21
C SER A 40 -12.74 6.55 0.12
N ASN A 41 -12.21 5.95 1.20
CA ASN A 41 -12.80 6.00 2.53
C ASN A 41 -12.24 7.16 3.39
N GLY A 42 -11.29 7.95 2.88
CA GLY A 42 -10.62 8.99 3.65
C GLY A 42 -9.71 8.46 4.77
N ASP A 43 -9.28 7.19 4.69
CA ASP A 43 -8.47 6.53 5.71
C ASP A 43 -6.97 6.77 5.49
N TYR A 44 -6.51 7.97 5.87
CA TYR A 44 -5.11 8.36 5.78
C TYR A 44 -4.19 7.43 6.59
N SER A 45 -4.63 6.99 7.77
CA SER A 45 -3.82 6.13 8.65
C SER A 45 -3.50 4.81 7.96
N LYS A 46 -4.51 4.17 7.37
CA LYS A 46 -4.35 2.93 6.60
C LYS A 46 -3.53 3.15 5.33
N PHE A 47 -3.75 4.25 4.61
CA PHE A 47 -2.92 4.55 3.43
C PHE A 47 -1.44 4.67 3.80
N ASN A 48 -1.14 5.44 4.85
CA ASN A 48 0.23 5.69 5.29
C ASN A 48 0.89 4.45 5.91
N SER A 49 0.13 3.52 6.47
CA SER A 49 0.69 2.29 7.05
C SER A 49 1.18 1.28 6.01
N TYR A 50 0.73 1.38 4.76
CA TYR A 50 1.25 0.57 3.64
C TYR A 50 2.49 1.18 2.97
N LEU A 51 2.91 2.39 3.36
CA LEU A 51 4.19 2.95 2.93
C LEU A 51 5.34 2.34 3.74
N THR A 52 6.51 2.23 3.10
CA THR A 52 7.73 1.83 3.81
C THR A 52 8.08 2.84 4.90
N GLU A 53 8.72 2.41 5.99
CA GLU A 53 9.06 3.30 7.11
C GLU A 53 9.74 4.62 6.66
N PRO A 54 10.74 4.61 5.73
CA PRO A 54 11.38 5.85 5.28
C PRO A 54 10.45 6.77 4.48
N LYS A 55 9.32 6.27 3.99
CA LYS A 55 8.35 7.00 3.17
C LYS A 55 7.04 7.28 3.91
N LYS A 56 6.90 6.85 5.17
CA LYS A 56 5.75 7.26 6.00
C LYS A 56 5.74 8.77 6.16
N GLY A 57 4.58 9.38 5.95
CA GLY A 57 4.41 10.83 5.96
C GLY A 57 4.94 11.54 4.71
N LEU A 58 5.44 10.81 3.69
CA LEU A 58 5.81 11.40 2.40
C LEU A 58 4.63 12.14 1.77
N ILE A 59 3.44 11.55 1.90
CA ILE A 59 2.18 12.17 1.51
C ILE A 59 1.57 12.79 2.76
N SER A 60 1.44 14.12 2.78
CA SER A 60 0.76 14.84 3.85
C SER A 60 -0.76 14.58 3.83
N MET A 61 -1.43 14.88 4.94
CA MET A 61 -2.89 14.79 5.04
C MET A 61 -3.60 15.62 3.95
N ASP A 62 -3.09 16.81 3.63
CA ASP A 62 -3.70 17.66 2.62
C ASP A 62 -3.50 17.10 1.21
N GLN A 63 -2.31 16.57 0.90
CA GLN A 63 -2.09 15.84 -0.36
C GLN A 63 -2.99 14.60 -0.45
N PHE A 64 -3.17 13.86 0.65
CA PHE A 64 -4.07 12.71 0.69
C PHE A 64 -5.53 13.12 0.40
N LYS A 65 -5.99 14.25 0.95
CA LYS A 65 -7.32 14.78 0.64
C LYS A 65 -7.45 15.12 -0.84
N GLU A 66 -6.45 15.74 -1.45
CA GLU A 66 -6.49 16.00 -2.90
C GLU A 66 -6.56 14.70 -3.72
N LEU A 67 -5.79 13.67 -3.34
CA LEU A 67 -5.85 12.36 -3.97
C LEU A 67 -7.22 11.67 -3.79
N SER A 68 -7.89 11.85 -2.65
CA SER A 68 -9.24 11.30 -2.43
C SER A 68 -10.31 11.93 -3.34
N LYS A 69 -10.08 13.14 -3.87
CA LYS A 69 -11.04 13.79 -4.77
C LYS A 69 -11.04 13.22 -6.18
N ILE A 70 -9.95 12.57 -6.60
CA ILE A 70 -9.80 12.00 -7.94
C ILE A 70 -10.23 10.53 -8.02
N THR A 71 -10.59 9.89 -6.89
CA THR A 71 -11.03 8.49 -6.90
C THR A 71 -12.40 8.34 -7.53
N THR A 72 -12.50 7.47 -8.53
CA THR A 72 -13.76 7.11 -9.22
C THR A 72 -14.19 5.67 -8.95
N ALA A 73 -15.45 5.35 -9.27
CA ALA A 73 -15.96 3.99 -9.19
C ALA A 73 -15.22 3.05 -10.15
N GLY A 74 -15.03 3.46 -11.41
CA GLY A 74 -14.20 2.74 -12.37
C GLY A 74 -12.72 2.85 -11.99
N THR A 75 -12.02 1.72 -11.94
CA THR A 75 -10.58 1.68 -11.70
C THR A 75 -9.98 0.50 -12.45
N GLU A 76 -8.91 0.76 -13.18
CA GLU A 76 -8.07 -0.26 -13.77
C GLU A 76 -6.79 -0.35 -12.95
N TYR A 77 -6.37 -1.56 -12.60
CA TYR A 77 -5.12 -1.81 -11.90
C TYR A 77 -4.11 -2.39 -12.87
N ARG A 78 -2.94 -1.77 -12.96
CA ARG A 78 -1.81 -2.23 -13.78
C ARG A 78 -0.56 -2.33 -12.94
N THR A 79 0.14 -3.44 -13.06
CA THR A 79 1.41 -3.67 -12.37
C THR A 79 2.55 -3.43 -13.33
N TYR A 80 3.54 -2.65 -12.92
CA TYR A 80 4.77 -2.45 -13.68
C TYR A 80 5.98 -2.93 -12.88
N SER A 81 6.83 -3.75 -13.49
CA SER A 81 8.15 -4.06 -12.95
C SER A 81 9.22 -3.20 -13.59
N TYR A 82 10.07 -2.62 -12.75
CA TYR A 82 11.22 -1.79 -13.14
C TYR A 82 12.49 -2.63 -13.15
N ILE A 83 13.15 -2.72 -14.30
CA ILE A 83 14.41 -3.46 -14.47
C ILE A 83 15.49 -2.49 -14.92
N LYS A 84 16.49 -2.24 -14.06
CA LYS A 84 17.69 -1.46 -14.38
C LYS A 84 18.86 -2.42 -14.62
N MET A 85 19.42 -2.38 -15.82
CA MET A 85 20.59 -3.17 -16.20
C MET A 85 21.89 -2.42 -15.84
N GLU A 86 22.99 -3.16 -15.70
CA GLU A 86 24.31 -2.58 -15.37
C GLU A 86 24.79 -1.57 -16.41
N ASN A 87 24.41 -1.74 -17.68
CA ASN A 87 24.71 -0.80 -18.77
C ASN A 87 23.86 0.48 -18.73
N GLY A 88 23.07 0.69 -17.67
CA GLY A 88 22.22 1.86 -17.48
C GLY A 88 20.90 1.82 -18.23
N LYS A 89 20.63 0.81 -19.08
CA LYS A 89 19.32 0.66 -19.73
C LYS A 89 18.25 0.28 -18.71
N VAL A 90 17.05 0.79 -18.93
CA VAL A 90 15.90 0.59 -18.05
C VAL A 90 14.72 0.08 -18.86
N LEU A 91 14.08 -0.98 -18.37
CA LEU A 91 12.83 -1.51 -18.91
C LEU A 91 11.71 -1.39 -17.88
N LEU A 92 10.52 -1.05 -18.36
CA LEU A 92 9.26 -1.24 -17.65
C LEU A 92 8.51 -2.40 -18.31
N LEU A 93 8.20 -3.41 -17.51
CA LEU A 93 7.34 -4.52 -17.93
C LEU A 93 5.94 -4.27 -17.38
N GLU A 94 4.94 -4.13 -18.25
CA GLU A 94 3.55 -4.19 -17.82
C GLU A 94 3.16 -5.65 -17.62
N ILE A 95 2.81 -5.99 -16.39
CA ILE A 95 2.43 -7.33 -15.97
C ILE A 95 0.93 -7.34 -15.72
N ILE A 96 0.26 -8.33 -16.31
CA ILE A 96 -1.16 -8.60 -16.11
C ILE A 96 -1.35 -10.01 -15.57
N LYS A 97 -2.42 -10.20 -14.81
CA LYS A 97 -2.89 -11.53 -14.44
C LYS A 97 -3.79 -12.06 -15.56
N ASP A 98 -3.42 -13.18 -16.16
CA ASP A 98 -4.22 -13.85 -17.19
C ASP A 98 -5.35 -14.63 -16.53
N ILE A 99 -6.58 -14.12 -16.61
CA ILE A 99 -7.75 -14.68 -15.90
C ILE A 99 -7.96 -16.18 -16.18
N PRO A 100 -7.81 -16.68 -17.43
CA PRO A 100 -8.02 -18.10 -17.70
C PRO A 100 -6.98 -19.03 -17.04
N SER A 101 -5.73 -18.61 -16.92
CA SER A 101 -4.65 -19.46 -16.38
C SER A 101 -4.23 -19.09 -14.96
N GLU A 102 -4.72 -17.96 -14.43
CA GLU A 102 -4.32 -17.35 -13.16
C GLU A 102 -2.82 -16.96 -13.08
N ASP A 103 -2.07 -17.12 -14.17
CA ASP A 103 -0.65 -16.79 -14.25
C ASP A 103 -0.42 -15.31 -14.52
N TYR A 104 0.74 -14.80 -14.08
CA TYR A 104 1.21 -13.48 -14.48
C TYR A 104 1.91 -13.53 -15.85
N LYS A 105 1.52 -12.63 -16.74
CA LYS A 105 2.08 -12.51 -18.10
C LYS A 105 2.50 -11.08 -18.38
N VAL A 106 3.54 -10.92 -19.20
CA VAL A 106 3.99 -9.61 -19.67
C VAL A 106 3.13 -9.20 -20.88
N GLN A 107 2.40 -8.10 -20.74
CA GLN A 107 1.60 -7.54 -21.83
C GLN A 107 2.42 -6.59 -22.71
N ARG A 108 3.27 -5.75 -22.12
CA ARG A 108 4.13 -4.80 -22.83
C ARG A 108 5.52 -4.70 -22.22
N VAL A 109 6.50 -4.45 -23.09
CA VAL A 109 7.88 -4.12 -22.73
C VAL A 109 8.16 -2.69 -23.21
N ILE A 110 8.56 -1.81 -22.31
CA ILE A 110 8.83 -0.40 -22.61
C ILE A 110 10.28 -0.12 -22.24
N GLU A 111 11.12 0.23 -23.22
CA GLU A 111 12.43 0.81 -22.95
C GLU A 111 12.24 2.26 -22.50
N VAL A 112 12.72 2.60 -21.31
CA VAL A 112 12.57 3.93 -20.72
C VAL A 112 13.58 4.87 -21.38
N PRO A 113 13.13 5.93 -22.08
CA PRO A 113 14.01 6.91 -22.69
C PRO A 113 14.91 7.59 -21.67
N GLU A 114 16.15 7.92 -22.07
CA GLU A 114 17.15 8.54 -21.19
C GLU A 114 16.63 9.81 -20.53
N GLU A 115 15.82 10.60 -21.25
CA GLU A 115 15.30 11.89 -20.81
C GLU A 115 14.42 11.78 -19.56
N ILE A 116 13.79 10.63 -19.34
CA ILE A 116 12.85 10.40 -18.23
C ILE A 116 13.39 9.43 -17.17
N LYS A 117 14.58 8.86 -17.34
CA LYS A 117 15.16 7.93 -16.34
C LYS A 117 15.36 8.56 -14.98
N ASN A 118 15.67 9.85 -14.95
CA ASN A 118 15.89 10.61 -13.71
C ASN A 118 14.65 10.64 -12.80
N ILE A 119 13.45 10.35 -13.31
CA ILE A 119 12.23 10.23 -12.49
C ILE A 119 12.34 9.04 -11.52
N PHE A 120 13.03 7.97 -11.91
CA PHE A 120 13.17 6.75 -11.13
C PHE A 120 14.40 6.76 -10.20
N ASP A 121 15.44 7.51 -10.56
CA ASP A 121 16.70 7.56 -9.80
C ASP A 121 16.65 8.49 -8.58
N ASN A 122 15.70 9.43 -8.53
CA ASN A 122 15.66 10.46 -7.49
C ASN A 122 14.94 10.08 -6.18
N ASN A 123 14.42 8.85 -6.02
CA ASN A 123 13.53 8.55 -4.89
C ASN A 123 13.51 7.11 -4.35
N LEU A 124 14.45 6.24 -4.74
CA LEU A 124 14.65 4.94 -4.08
C LEU A 124 15.66 5.06 -2.94
#